data_AF-A0A0A2F2K0-F1
#
_entry.id   AF-A0A0A2F2K0-F1
#
_cell.length_a   1.000
_cell.length_b   1.000
_cell.length_c   1.000
_cell.angle_alpha   90.00
_cell.angle_beta   90.00
_cell.angle_gamma   90.00
#
_symmetry.space_group_name_H-M   'P 1'
#
loop_
_entity.id
_entity.type
_entity.pdbx_description
1 polymer ?
#
loop_
_entity_poly.entity_id
_entity_poly.type
_entity_poly.pdbx_seq_one_letter_code
_entity_poly.pdbx_strand_id
1 'polypeptide(L)'
;MRTETKTYEVYNLHELTREAQVKAHSRWMENFDYAWEDENRKTLQAFERIFNIKAERWSYDSYTYQYRFTSYYSEEEDNLKGTRLLKYLVNNYWSDLYTPKTYWNRNYKKKRNSRVFVTNDCVLTGYCMDYEILKPIYDFLKSPDNTTLYELMDKCLNGFFKACRDDMKYQLSEEAFAESCEANNYEFLSDGTLFN
;
A
#
# COMPACT_ATOMS: atom_id res chain seq x y z
N MET A 1 -13.87 14.79 50.17
CA MET A 1 -14.06 14.29 48.78
C MET A 1 -14.91 13.04 48.89
N ARG A 2 -16.15 13.05 48.39
CA ARG A 2 -17.02 11.86 48.38
C ARG A 2 -16.72 11.10 47.09
N THR A 3 -16.33 9.84 47.21
CA THR A 3 -16.15 8.95 46.06
C THR A 3 -17.46 8.21 45.84
N GLU A 4 -18.09 8.41 44.69
CA GLU A 4 -19.30 7.66 44.28
C GLU A 4 -18.88 6.56 43.30
N THR A 5 -19.31 5.33 43.57
CA THR A 5 -19.09 4.18 42.68
C THR A 5 -20.29 4.04 41.75
N LYS A 6 -20.05 4.04 40.44
CA LYS A 6 -21.05 3.74 39.41
C LYS A 6 -20.72 2.41 38.75
N THR A 7 -21.74 1.58 38.56
CA THR A 7 -21.65 0.31 37.84
C THR A 7 -22.17 0.50 36.42
N TYR A 8 -21.45 -0.02 35.43
CA TYR A 8 -21.82 0.04 34.01
C TYR A 8 -21.93 -1.39 33.48
N GLU A 9 -22.93 -1.65 32.63
CA GLU A 9 -22.97 -2.85 31.79
C GLU A 9 -22.25 -2.52 30.49
N VAL A 10 -21.31 -3.38 30.11
CA VAL A 10 -20.47 -3.23 28.92
C VAL A 10 -20.59 -4.46 28.04
N TYR A 11 -20.45 -4.25 26.74
CA TYR A 11 -20.69 -5.25 25.70
C TYR A 11 -19.56 -5.21 24.67
N ASN A 12 -19.26 -6.36 24.09
CA ASN A 12 -18.46 -6.43 22.87
C ASN A 12 -19.30 -5.95 21.68
N LEU A 13 -18.63 -5.55 20.59
CA LEU A 13 -19.31 -5.03 19.38
C LEU A 13 -20.42 -5.97 18.86
N HIS A 14 -20.17 -7.29 18.85
CA HIS A 14 -21.11 -8.28 18.32
C HIS A 14 -22.35 -8.51 19.21
N GLU A 15 -22.31 -8.08 20.47
CA GLU A 15 -23.42 -8.18 21.42
C GLU A 15 -24.37 -6.98 21.32
N LEU A 16 -23.95 -5.90 20.66
CA LEU A 16 -24.75 -4.69 20.44
C LEU A 16 -25.85 -4.90 19.39
N THR A 17 -26.89 -4.07 19.46
CA THR A 17 -27.87 -3.96 18.37
C THR A 17 -27.23 -3.41 17.11
N ARG A 18 -27.81 -3.69 15.94
CA ARG A 18 -27.29 -3.17 14.66
C ARG A 18 -27.19 -1.65 14.64
N GLU A 19 -28.15 -0.96 15.24
CA GLU A 19 -28.14 0.51 15.36
C GLU A 19 -26.95 1.00 16.20
N ALA A 20 -26.69 0.35 17.33
CA ALA A 20 -25.54 0.66 18.18
C ALA A 20 -24.20 0.36 17.50
N GLN A 21 -24.10 -0.73 16.73
CA GLN A 21 -22.91 -1.04 15.92
C GLN A 21 -22.62 0.04 14.86
N VAL A 22 -23.64 0.46 14.11
CA VAL A 22 -23.49 1.51 13.08
C VAL A 22 -23.08 2.84 13.71
N LYS A 23 -23.63 3.18 14.88
CA LYS A 23 -23.25 4.39 15.63
C LYS A 23 -21.80 4.32 16.13
N ALA A 24 -21.37 3.16 16.65
CA ALA A 24 -19.99 2.95 17.08
C ALA A 24 -19.02 3.09 15.89
N HIS A 25 -19.33 2.46 14.77
CA HIS A 25 -18.54 2.54 13.53
C HIS A 25 -18.47 3.97 12.98
N SER A 26 -19.59 4.70 12.95
CA SER A 26 -19.63 6.09 12.47
C SER A 26 -18.71 7.00 13.32
N ARG A 27 -18.73 6.85 14.65
CA ARG A 27 -17.84 7.60 15.55
C ARG A 27 -16.37 7.24 15.38
N TRP A 28 -16.10 5.97 15.05
CA TRP A 28 -14.76 5.52 14.74
C TRP A 28 -14.25 6.16 13.43
N MET A 29 -15.09 6.20 12.39
CA MET A 29 -14.76 6.86 11.12
C MET A 29 -14.49 8.37 11.28
N GLU A 30 -15.21 9.06 12.16
CA GLU A 30 -15.00 10.51 12.42
C GLU A 30 -13.58 10.84 12.92
N ASN A 31 -12.91 9.88 13.57
CA ASN A 31 -11.56 10.03 14.11
C ASN A 31 -10.52 9.20 13.34
N PHE A 32 -10.89 8.63 12.20
CA PHE A 32 -10.00 7.78 11.43
C PHE A 32 -8.91 8.60 10.74
N ASP A 33 -7.67 8.30 11.07
CA ASP A 33 -6.49 8.81 10.38
C ASP A 33 -5.80 7.69 9.61
N TYR A 34 -5.49 7.95 8.34
CA TYR A 34 -4.95 6.92 7.46
C TYR A 34 -3.43 6.79 7.66
N ALA A 35 -3.05 5.89 8.57
CA ALA A 35 -1.67 5.71 9.03
C ALA A 35 -0.65 5.35 7.94
N TRP A 36 -1.10 4.87 6.77
CA TRP A 36 -0.21 4.43 5.68
C TRP A 36 0.11 5.50 4.64
N GLU A 37 -0.42 6.72 4.78
CA GLU A 37 -0.20 7.79 3.79
C GLU A 37 1.29 8.05 3.54
N ASP A 38 2.09 8.11 4.62
CA ASP A 38 3.53 8.38 4.55
C ASP A 38 4.31 7.25 3.86
N GLU A 39 3.94 5.99 4.12
CA GLU A 39 4.59 4.84 3.48
C GLU A 39 4.22 4.75 1.99
N ASN A 40 2.94 4.97 1.64
CA ASN A 40 2.50 5.09 0.24
C ASN A 40 3.31 6.18 -0.49
N ARG A 41 3.47 7.35 0.15
CA ARG A 41 4.25 8.46 -0.42
C ARG A 41 5.72 8.10 -0.63
N LYS A 42 6.34 7.35 0.29
CA LYS A 42 7.73 6.88 0.14
C LYS A 42 7.87 5.90 -1.02
N THR A 43 6.95 4.95 -1.18
CA THR A 43 6.93 4.02 -2.33
C THR A 43 6.85 4.78 -3.65
N LEU A 44 5.92 5.74 -3.77
CA LEU A 44 5.77 6.56 -4.97
C LEU A 44 7.06 7.36 -5.27
N GLN A 45 7.66 7.99 -4.25
CA GLN A 45 8.91 8.74 -4.42
C GLN A 45 10.09 7.84 -4.81
N ALA A 46 10.16 6.61 -4.30
CA ALA A 46 11.20 5.66 -4.68
C ALA A 46 11.02 5.22 -6.13
N PHE A 47 9.78 4.97 -6.57
CA PHE A 47 9.45 4.66 -7.95
C PHE A 47 9.84 5.81 -8.91
N GLU A 48 9.48 7.05 -8.59
CA GLU A 48 9.87 8.25 -9.35
C GLU A 48 11.38 8.51 -9.40
N ARG A 49 12.16 8.00 -8.44
CA ARG A 49 13.63 8.13 -8.46
C ARG A 49 14.29 7.13 -9.39
N ILE A 50 13.70 5.93 -9.50
CA ILE A 50 14.23 4.86 -10.36
C ILE A 50 13.79 5.11 -11.80
N PHE A 51 12.51 5.40 -11.99
CA PHE A 51 11.94 5.64 -13.30
C PHE A 51 11.85 7.14 -13.56
N ASN A 52 12.24 7.58 -14.75
CA ASN A 52 12.32 8.98 -15.14
C ASN A 52 10.93 9.61 -15.38
N ILE A 53 10.07 9.59 -14.36
CA ILE A 53 8.70 10.11 -14.38
C ILE A 53 8.40 10.92 -13.10
N LYS A 54 7.36 11.74 -13.14
CA LYS A 54 6.82 12.42 -11.96
C LYS A 54 5.30 12.31 -11.91
N ALA A 55 4.76 11.76 -10.84
CA ALA A 55 3.33 11.79 -10.55
C ALA A 55 2.95 13.17 -9.97
N GLU A 56 1.90 13.75 -10.52
CA GLU A 56 1.43 15.10 -10.22
C GLU A 56 -0.08 15.11 -10.06
N ARG A 57 -0.59 16.09 -9.32
CA ARG A 57 -2.04 16.32 -9.15
C ARG A 57 -2.80 15.05 -8.77
N TRP A 58 -2.18 14.23 -7.94
CA TRP A 58 -2.75 12.98 -7.48
C TRP A 58 -3.46 13.17 -6.14
N SER A 59 -4.51 12.39 -5.95
CA SER A 59 -5.25 12.28 -4.69
C SER A 59 -5.99 10.95 -4.70
N TYR A 60 -6.16 10.34 -3.54
CA TYR A 60 -7.03 9.19 -3.36
C TYR A 60 -7.78 9.34 -2.04
N ASP A 61 -8.98 8.77 -2.00
CA ASP A 61 -9.78 8.59 -0.80
C ASP A 61 -10.33 7.14 -0.79
N SER A 62 -11.32 6.83 0.03
CA SER A 62 -11.92 5.50 0.10
C SER A 62 -12.87 5.16 -1.05
N TYR A 63 -13.18 6.11 -1.93
CA TYR A 63 -14.13 5.97 -3.02
C TYR A 63 -13.43 6.03 -4.38
N THR A 64 -12.58 7.04 -4.57
CA THR A 64 -11.97 7.39 -5.85
C THR A 64 -10.47 7.65 -5.72
N TYR A 65 -9.80 7.64 -6.86
CA TYR A 65 -8.44 8.12 -7.00
C TYR A 65 -8.29 8.83 -8.34
N GLN A 66 -7.38 9.80 -8.39
CA GLN A 66 -6.98 10.49 -9.60
C GLN A 66 -5.49 10.75 -9.55
N TYR A 67 -4.86 10.82 -10.71
CA TYR A 67 -3.47 11.22 -10.86
C TYR A 67 -3.24 11.71 -12.28
N ARG A 68 -2.15 12.46 -12.45
CA ARG A 68 -1.48 12.65 -13.73
C ARG A 68 -0.02 12.31 -13.53
N PHE A 69 0.71 12.11 -14.63
CA PHE A 69 2.15 12.05 -14.54
C PHE A 69 2.78 12.67 -15.78
N THR A 70 4.03 13.08 -15.62
CA THR A 70 4.90 13.55 -16.69
C THR A 70 6.01 12.52 -16.87
N SER A 71 6.21 12.08 -18.11
CA SER A 71 7.39 11.31 -18.50
C SER A 71 8.51 12.26 -18.91
N TYR A 72 9.74 11.97 -18.48
CA TYR A 72 10.94 12.68 -18.91
C TYR A 72 11.84 11.81 -19.79
N TYR A 73 11.37 10.63 -20.21
CA TYR A 73 12.01 9.86 -21.26
C TYR A 73 11.90 10.61 -22.61
N SER A 74 12.79 10.28 -23.54
CA SER A 74 12.62 10.73 -24.92
C SER A 74 11.40 10.08 -25.57
N GLU A 75 10.85 10.68 -26.62
CA GLU A 75 9.72 10.11 -27.37
C GLU A 75 10.03 8.69 -27.88
N GLU A 76 11.28 8.43 -28.28
CA GLU A 76 11.72 7.12 -28.73
C GLU A 76 11.69 6.07 -27.62
N GLU A 77 12.10 6.45 -26.41
CA GLU A 77 12.08 5.59 -25.21
C GLU A 77 10.66 5.33 -24.74
N ASP A 78 9.81 6.36 -24.66
CA ASP A 78 8.41 6.24 -24.27
C ASP A 78 7.65 5.28 -25.19
N ASN A 79 8.05 5.19 -26.47
CA ASN A 79 7.45 4.31 -27.48
C ASN A 79 8.11 2.92 -27.58
N LEU A 80 9.12 2.59 -26.76
CA LEU A 80 9.67 1.23 -26.69
C LEU A 80 8.58 0.25 -26.26
N LYS A 81 8.50 -0.91 -26.93
CA LYS A 81 7.53 -1.97 -26.61
C LYS A 81 8.07 -3.37 -26.86
N GLY A 82 7.35 -4.38 -26.39
CA GLY A 82 7.67 -5.79 -26.58
C GLY A 82 9.11 -6.14 -26.18
N THR A 83 9.80 -6.90 -27.03
CA THR A 83 11.17 -7.37 -26.75
C THR A 83 12.17 -6.21 -26.58
N ARG A 84 11.96 -5.07 -27.26
CA ARG A 84 12.84 -3.90 -27.11
C ARG A 84 12.70 -3.27 -25.73
N LEU A 85 11.47 -3.09 -25.27
CA LEU A 85 11.19 -2.60 -23.93
C LEU A 85 11.70 -3.57 -22.86
N LEU A 86 11.49 -4.88 -23.01
CA LEU A 86 12.02 -5.86 -22.05
C LEU A 86 13.54 -5.71 -21.92
N LYS A 87 14.27 -5.65 -23.05
CA LYS A 87 15.73 -5.50 -23.02
C LYS A 87 16.14 -4.18 -22.38
N TYR A 88 15.43 -3.10 -22.68
CA TYR A 88 15.68 -1.79 -22.06
C TYR A 88 15.51 -1.85 -20.54
N LEU A 89 14.43 -2.45 -20.04
CA LEU A 89 14.17 -2.58 -18.61
C LEU A 89 15.23 -3.44 -17.91
N VAL A 90 15.57 -4.60 -18.48
CA VAL A 90 16.61 -5.49 -17.92
C VAL A 90 17.98 -4.83 -17.92
N ASN A 91 18.34 -4.07 -18.96
CA ASN A 91 19.66 -3.46 -19.03
C ASN A 91 19.81 -2.24 -18.10
N ASN A 92 18.75 -1.48 -17.86
CA ASN A 92 18.83 -0.22 -17.12
C ASN A 92 18.34 -0.33 -15.66
N TYR A 93 17.39 -1.22 -15.36
CA TYR A 93 16.71 -1.27 -14.05
C TYR A 93 16.80 -2.62 -13.33
N TRP A 94 17.59 -3.58 -13.83
CA TRP A 94 17.66 -4.91 -13.20
C TRP A 94 18.06 -4.85 -11.71
N SER A 95 19.04 -4.03 -11.36
CA SER A 95 19.50 -3.88 -9.97
C SER A 95 18.45 -3.27 -9.04
N ASP A 96 17.58 -2.44 -9.59
CA ASP A 96 16.50 -1.75 -8.85
C ASP A 96 15.27 -2.65 -8.72
N LEU A 97 15.00 -3.47 -9.74
CA LEU A 97 13.87 -4.41 -9.79
C LEU A 97 14.15 -5.72 -9.07
N TYR A 98 15.43 -6.11 -8.93
CA TYR A 98 15.85 -7.38 -8.34
C TYR A 98 17.04 -7.18 -7.40
N THR A 99 16.80 -7.32 -6.10
CA THR A 99 17.84 -7.18 -5.08
C THR A 99 18.51 -8.52 -4.77
N PRO A 100 19.83 -8.56 -4.56
CA PRO A 100 20.51 -9.79 -4.16
C PRO A 100 20.02 -10.36 -2.83
N LYS A 101 19.77 -11.67 -2.76
CA LYS A 101 19.45 -12.33 -1.50
C LYS A 101 20.59 -12.18 -0.50
N THR A 102 20.29 -11.63 0.68
CA THR A 102 21.27 -11.42 1.75
C THR A 102 21.32 -12.64 2.67
N TYR A 103 22.52 -13.20 2.85
CA TYR A 103 22.78 -14.28 3.80
C TYR A 103 23.54 -13.74 5.01
N TRP A 104 23.01 -13.99 6.19
CA TRP A 104 23.65 -13.62 7.45
C TRP A 104 24.39 -14.83 8.05
N ASN A 105 25.54 -14.58 8.68
CA ASN A 105 26.15 -15.60 9.51
C ASN A 105 25.31 -15.83 10.79
N ARG A 106 25.51 -16.95 11.48
CA ARG A 106 24.71 -17.36 12.65
C ARG A 106 24.59 -16.30 13.76
N ASN A 107 25.58 -15.41 13.86
CA ASN A 107 25.63 -14.37 14.89
C ASN A 107 25.20 -12.98 14.38
N TYR A 108 24.69 -12.87 13.14
CA TYR A 108 24.26 -11.63 12.48
C TYR A 108 25.32 -10.51 12.41
N LYS A 109 26.61 -10.84 12.55
CA LYS A 109 27.73 -9.88 12.49
C LYS A 109 28.30 -9.69 11.08
N LYS A 110 28.08 -10.66 10.20
CA LYS A 110 28.57 -10.63 8.82
C LYS A 110 27.43 -10.96 7.87
N LYS A 111 27.30 -10.16 6.81
CA LYS A 111 26.39 -10.39 5.70
C LYS A 111 27.15 -10.69 4.42
N ARG A 112 26.55 -11.50 3.56
CA ARG A 112 26.99 -11.75 2.18
C ARG A 112 25.79 -11.70 1.25
N ASN A 113 25.89 -10.89 0.20
CA ASN A 113 24.89 -10.83 -0.85
C ASN A 113 25.16 -11.92 -1.89
N SER A 114 24.10 -12.58 -2.36
CA SER A 114 24.20 -13.53 -3.45
C SER A 114 24.66 -12.86 -4.74
N ARG A 115 25.35 -13.60 -5.60
CA ARG A 115 25.65 -13.16 -6.98
C ARG A 115 24.73 -13.80 -8.03
N VAL A 116 23.88 -14.73 -7.59
CA VAL A 116 23.05 -15.57 -8.47
C VAL A 116 21.58 -15.51 -8.08
N PHE A 117 21.29 -15.54 -6.77
CA PHE A 117 19.92 -15.50 -6.25
C PHE A 117 19.49 -14.07 -5.96
N VAL A 118 18.47 -13.60 -6.67
CA VAL A 118 17.84 -12.31 -6.46
C VAL A 118 16.41 -12.47 -5.97
N THR A 119 15.84 -11.41 -5.41
CA THR A 119 14.44 -11.31 -4.99
C THR A 119 13.84 -10.02 -5.52
N ASN A 120 12.54 -10.05 -5.82
CA ASN A 120 11.73 -8.90 -6.21
C ASN A 120 10.71 -8.51 -5.12
N ASP A 121 10.92 -8.99 -3.91
CA ASP A 121 10.04 -8.74 -2.77
C ASP A 121 10.33 -7.37 -2.15
N CYS A 122 9.35 -6.46 -2.26
CA CYS A 122 9.34 -5.11 -1.69
C CYS A 122 10.67 -4.35 -1.85
N VAL A 123 11.14 -4.23 -3.10
CA VAL A 123 12.51 -3.77 -3.40
C VAL A 123 12.73 -2.26 -3.30
N LEU A 124 11.68 -1.44 -3.14
CA LEU A 124 11.81 0.02 -3.13
C LEU A 124 12.04 0.55 -1.70
N THR A 125 11.17 0.15 -0.79
CA THR A 125 11.08 0.62 0.59
C THR A 125 10.98 -0.52 1.60
N GLY A 126 10.60 -1.72 1.16
CA GLY A 126 10.29 -2.85 2.04
C GLY A 126 8.81 -2.92 2.45
N TYR A 127 7.96 -2.04 1.90
CA TYR A 127 6.53 -1.96 2.17
C TYR A 127 5.71 -2.66 1.08
N CYS A 128 4.53 -3.19 1.43
CA CYS A 128 3.72 -4.02 0.53
C CYS A 128 3.30 -3.30 -0.75
N MET A 129 3.10 -1.97 -0.73
CA MET A 129 2.73 -1.20 -1.93
C MET A 129 3.82 -1.14 -2.99
N ASP A 130 5.07 -1.47 -2.63
CA ASP A 130 6.14 -1.65 -3.61
C ASP A 130 5.79 -2.75 -4.62
N TYR A 131 5.15 -3.82 -4.14
CA TYR A 131 4.69 -4.89 -5.01
C TYR A 131 3.62 -4.37 -5.97
N GLU A 132 2.63 -3.64 -5.46
CA GLU A 132 1.52 -3.12 -6.27
C GLU A 132 1.99 -2.19 -7.38
N ILE A 133 2.90 -1.25 -7.07
CA ILE A 133 3.42 -0.31 -8.07
C ILE A 133 4.33 -0.99 -9.11
N LEU A 134 5.10 -2.03 -8.73
CA LEU A 134 6.02 -2.72 -9.63
C LEU A 134 5.39 -3.91 -10.36
N LYS A 135 4.22 -4.38 -9.92
CA LYS A 135 3.55 -5.58 -10.46
C LYS A 135 3.40 -5.52 -11.99
N PRO A 136 2.98 -4.41 -12.62
CA PRO A 136 2.86 -4.36 -14.08
C PRO A 136 4.20 -4.57 -14.79
N ILE A 137 5.31 -4.09 -14.23
CA ILE A 137 6.65 -4.34 -14.78
C ILE A 137 7.00 -5.82 -14.67
N TYR A 138 6.77 -6.46 -13.52
CA TYR A 138 7.07 -7.89 -13.36
C TYR A 138 6.24 -8.77 -14.27
N ASP A 139 4.94 -8.48 -14.40
CA ASP A 139 4.04 -9.17 -15.32
C ASP A 139 4.52 -9.01 -16.78
N PHE A 140 4.91 -7.78 -17.17
CA PHE A 140 5.47 -7.50 -18.49
C PHE A 140 6.79 -8.26 -18.73
N LEU A 141 7.71 -8.29 -17.75
CA LEU A 141 8.98 -9.00 -17.88
C LEU A 141 8.78 -10.51 -18.04
N LYS A 142 7.74 -11.08 -17.42
CA LYS A 142 7.39 -12.50 -17.52
C LYS A 142 6.75 -12.83 -18.87
N SER A 143 5.91 -11.94 -19.39
CA SER A 143 5.20 -12.14 -20.66
C SER A 143 5.04 -10.80 -21.41
N PRO A 144 6.06 -10.35 -22.17
CA PRO A 144 6.02 -9.07 -22.85
C PRO A 144 4.91 -8.99 -23.88
N ASP A 145 4.18 -7.88 -23.87
CA ASP A 145 3.16 -7.55 -24.84
C ASP A 145 3.55 -6.26 -25.62
N ASN A 146 2.60 -5.66 -26.34
CA ASN A 146 2.85 -4.45 -27.11
C ASN A 146 2.70 -3.15 -26.31
N THR A 147 2.58 -3.23 -24.97
CA THR A 147 2.56 -2.05 -24.09
C THR A 147 3.82 -1.22 -24.30
N THR A 148 3.68 0.09 -24.41
CA THR A 148 4.82 1.02 -24.49
C THR A 148 5.42 1.30 -23.12
N LEU A 149 6.61 1.91 -23.04
CA LEU A 149 7.18 2.33 -21.76
C LEU A 149 6.25 3.30 -21.04
N TYR A 150 5.70 4.29 -21.77
CA TYR A 150 4.76 5.25 -21.22
C TYR A 150 3.50 4.58 -20.65
N GLU A 151 2.87 3.68 -21.42
CA GLU A 151 1.70 2.93 -20.98
C GLU A 151 2.01 2.01 -19.79
N LEU A 152 3.23 1.47 -19.72
CA LEU A 152 3.67 0.64 -18.61
C LEU A 152 3.81 1.47 -17.32
N MET A 153 4.37 2.68 -17.39
CA MET A 153 4.44 3.61 -16.26
C MET A 153 3.03 4.01 -15.80
N ASP A 154 2.12 4.28 -16.73
CA ASP A 154 0.72 4.57 -16.41
C ASP A 154 0.04 3.39 -15.69
N LYS A 155 0.23 2.15 -16.18
CA LYS A 155 -0.28 0.94 -15.52
C LYS A 155 0.26 0.78 -14.10
N CYS A 156 1.52 1.11 -13.86
CA CYS A 156 2.15 1.07 -12.52
C CYS A 156 1.46 2.05 -11.58
N LEU A 157 1.34 3.32 -11.99
CA LEU A 157 0.68 4.35 -11.19
C LEU A 157 -0.80 4.06 -10.97
N ASN A 158 -1.52 3.61 -11.99
CA ASN A 158 -2.92 3.21 -11.87
C ASN A 158 -3.11 2.08 -10.85
N GLY A 159 -2.28 1.04 -10.93
CA GLY A 159 -2.32 -0.09 -9.99
C GLY A 159 -2.06 0.37 -8.56
N PHE A 160 -1.03 1.19 -8.37
CA PHE A 160 -0.67 1.77 -7.08
C PHE A 160 -1.79 2.62 -6.47
N PHE A 161 -2.30 3.63 -7.18
CA PHE A 161 -3.35 4.51 -6.63
C PHE A 161 -4.66 3.77 -6.40
N LYS A 162 -4.98 2.78 -7.23
CA LYS A 162 -6.10 1.88 -7.00
C LYS A 162 -5.91 1.08 -5.70
N ALA A 163 -4.73 0.52 -5.48
CA ALA A 163 -4.42 -0.22 -4.25
C ALA A 163 -4.51 0.67 -3.01
N CYS A 164 -3.99 1.90 -3.06
CA CYS A 164 -4.15 2.88 -1.97
C CYS A 164 -5.63 3.18 -1.65
N ARG A 165 -6.46 3.37 -2.68
CA ARG A 165 -7.92 3.56 -2.53
C ARG A 165 -8.55 2.32 -1.89
N ASP A 166 -8.26 1.13 -2.44
CA ASP A 166 -8.84 -0.14 -1.98
C ASP A 166 -8.46 -0.44 -0.52
N ASP A 167 -7.21 -0.16 -0.12
CA ASP A 167 -6.75 -0.28 1.26
C ASP A 167 -7.47 0.71 2.19
N MET A 168 -7.50 2.00 1.86
CA MET A 168 -8.23 3.01 2.66
C MET A 168 -9.72 2.66 2.80
N LYS A 169 -10.34 2.15 1.73
CA LYS A 169 -11.73 1.69 1.75
C LYS A 169 -11.93 0.52 2.71
N TYR A 170 -11.02 -0.46 2.70
CA TYR A 170 -11.09 -1.58 3.62
C TYR A 170 -10.88 -1.12 5.06
N GLN A 171 -9.90 -0.25 5.33
CA GLN A 171 -9.69 0.29 6.67
C GLN A 171 -10.97 0.97 7.18
N LEU A 172 -11.69 1.73 6.35
CA LEU A 172 -12.95 2.37 6.73
C LEU A 172 -14.17 1.43 6.83
N SER A 173 -14.03 0.14 6.52
CA SER A 173 -15.13 -0.82 6.50
C SER A 173 -15.61 -1.22 7.91
N GLU A 174 -16.83 -1.77 8.00
CA GLU A 174 -17.33 -2.32 9.26
C GLU A 174 -16.53 -3.56 9.67
N GLU A 175 -16.03 -4.32 8.70
CA GLU A 175 -15.20 -5.50 8.91
C GLU A 175 -13.88 -5.14 9.59
N ALA A 176 -13.14 -4.16 9.05
CA ALA A 176 -11.89 -3.70 9.66
C ALA A 176 -12.12 -3.08 11.05
N PHE A 177 -13.23 -2.38 11.24
CA PHE A 177 -13.61 -1.87 12.56
C PHE A 177 -13.89 -3.01 13.56
N ALA A 178 -14.60 -4.06 13.13
CA ALA A 178 -14.87 -5.22 13.98
C ALA A 178 -13.58 -5.95 14.38
N GLU A 179 -12.67 -6.17 13.43
CA GLU A 179 -11.35 -6.75 13.68
C GLU A 179 -10.53 -5.88 14.65
N SER A 180 -10.59 -4.56 14.50
CA SER A 180 -9.92 -3.61 15.40
C SER A 180 -10.51 -3.65 16.82
N CYS A 181 -11.84 -3.75 16.95
CA CYS A 181 -12.50 -3.90 18.24
C CYS A 181 -12.07 -5.18 18.96
N GLU A 182 -12.00 -6.31 18.24
CA GLU A 182 -11.56 -7.59 18.79
C GLU A 182 -10.08 -7.53 19.20
N ALA A 183 -9.21 -7.01 18.33
CA ALA A 183 -7.78 -6.92 18.59
C ALA A 183 -7.43 -6.03 19.80
N ASN A 184 -8.21 -4.97 20.03
CA ASN A 184 -8.00 -4.02 21.13
C ASN A 184 -8.85 -4.30 22.37
N ASN A 185 -9.74 -5.31 22.33
CA ASN A 185 -10.73 -5.60 23.38
C ASN A 185 -11.60 -4.38 23.74
N TYR A 186 -12.09 -3.68 22.71
CA TYR A 186 -12.98 -2.53 22.91
C TYR A 186 -14.33 -2.97 23.46
N GLU A 187 -14.73 -2.29 24.53
CA GLU A 187 -15.99 -2.48 25.22
C GLU A 187 -16.90 -1.26 24.97
N PHE A 188 -18.19 -1.51 24.84
CA PHE A 188 -19.18 -0.50 24.50
C PHE A 188 -20.33 -0.50 25.49
N LEU A 189 -20.94 0.66 25.72
CA LEU A 189 -22.25 0.75 26.33
C LEU A 189 -23.32 0.26 25.35
N SER A 190 -24.51 -0.08 25.86
CA SER A 190 -25.63 -0.60 25.04
C SER A 190 -26.04 0.30 23.87
N ASP A 191 -25.69 1.59 23.91
CA ASP A 191 -25.98 2.58 22.88
C ASP A 191 -24.87 2.75 21.82
N GLY A 192 -23.82 1.92 21.87
CA GLY A 192 -22.67 1.95 20.95
C GLY A 192 -21.60 2.98 21.31
N THR A 193 -21.65 3.57 22.51
CA THR A 193 -20.57 4.45 22.99
C THR A 193 -19.39 3.63 23.49
N LEU A 194 -18.19 3.88 22.96
CA LEU A 194 -16.94 3.27 23.44
C LEU A 194 -16.73 3.58 24.92
N PHE A 195 -16.45 2.56 25.72
CA PHE A 195 -16.26 2.65 27.16
C PHE A 195 -14.78 2.74 27.55
N ASN A 196 -13.89 2.00 26.87
CA ASN A 196 -12.46 1.88 27.21
C ASN A 196 -11.54 2.16 26.01
#